data_AF-A0A3D3VSE2-F1
#
_entry.id   AF-A0A3D3VSE2-F1
#
_cell.length_a   1.000
_cell.length_b   1.000
_cell.length_c   1.000
_cell.angle_alpha   90.00
_cell.angle_beta   90.00
_cell.angle_gamma   90.00
#
_symmetry.space_group_name_H-M   'P 1'
#
loop_
_entity.id
_entity.type
_entity.pdbx_description
1 polymer ?
#
loop_
_entity_poly.entity_id
_entity_poly.type
_entity_poly.pdbx_seq_one_letter_code
_entity_poly.pdbx_strand_id
1 'polypeptide(L)'
;DLLLQVVFVAQICMEEGLFDLADSIKALNDKLKRRHPHIFGDERVDTSSAVRKNWDLIKQGERRGRKKDSSLFAGIPPSLPALVKSRQIQDRAAKVGFDWEEGDLKPLMDKVQEEIKELNDAVASCDSDNIEEEIGDTFFALVNLSRHLRVEAEFSLQRANRKFEERFRFIEEIVERSGRPWSDYSLEELEILWDNAKREKAAGNA
;
A
#
# COMPACT_ATOMS: atom_id res chain seq x y z
N ASP A 1 -11.23 18.67 -10.18
CA ASP A 1 -11.18 18.70 -8.69
C ASP A 1 -9.77 18.76 -8.11
N LEU A 2 -8.84 17.84 -8.43
CA LEU A 2 -7.49 17.87 -7.84
C LEU A 2 -6.72 19.18 -8.12
N LEU A 3 -6.75 19.68 -9.36
CA LEU A 3 -6.08 20.94 -9.70
C LEU A 3 -6.70 22.14 -8.95
N LEU A 4 -8.01 22.10 -8.72
CA LEU A 4 -8.70 23.13 -7.94
C LEU A 4 -8.20 23.14 -6.49
N GLN A 5 -7.99 21.97 -5.86
CA GLN A 5 -7.38 21.90 -4.51
C GLN A 5 -5.99 22.54 -4.46
N VAL A 6 -5.15 22.31 -5.48
CA VAL A 6 -3.81 22.90 -5.57
C VAL A 6 -3.90 24.43 -5.66
N VAL A 7 -4.77 24.95 -6.52
CA VAL A 7 -4.97 26.39 -6.68
C VAL A 7 -5.55 27.01 -5.40
N PHE A 8 -6.50 26.32 -4.76
CA PHE A 8 -7.14 26.80 -3.54
C PHE A 8 -6.16 26.91 -2.37
N VAL A 9 -5.34 25.89 -2.15
CA VAL A 9 -4.28 25.92 -1.12
C VAL A 9 -3.24 27.01 -1.43
N ALA A 10 -2.82 27.15 -2.68
CA ALA A 10 -1.89 28.20 -3.08
C ALA A 10 -2.46 29.61 -2.84
N GLN A 11 -3.76 29.80 -3.09
CA GLN A 11 -4.45 31.07 -2.80
C GLN A 11 -4.47 31.39 -1.31
N ILE A 12 -4.81 30.42 -0.45
CA ILE A 12 -4.78 30.60 1.02
C ILE A 12 -3.36 30.97 1.48
N CYS A 13 -2.35 30.25 1.00
CA CYS A 13 -0.94 30.54 1.36
C CYS A 13 -0.49 31.93 0.89
N MET A 14 -0.99 32.41 -0.24
CA MET A 14 -0.72 33.76 -0.74
C MET A 14 -1.38 34.82 0.16
N GLU A 15 -2.62 34.60 0.58
CA GLU A 15 -3.34 35.48 1.53
C GLU A 15 -2.65 35.55 2.90
N GLU A 16 -2.02 34.46 3.33
CA GLU A 16 -1.19 34.41 4.54
C GLU A 16 0.24 34.94 4.33
N GLY A 17 0.60 35.37 3.11
CA GLY A 17 1.92 35.93 2.79
C GLY A 17 3.07 34.91 2.81
N LEU A 18 2.77 33.62 2.63
CA LEU A 18 3.75 32.53 2.67
C LEU A 18 4.42 32.28 1.32
N PHE A 19 3.62 31.94 0.29
CA PHE A 19 4.06 31.67 -1.08
C PHE A 19 2.85 31.66 -2.02
N ASP A 20 3.10 31.84 -3.31
CA ASP A 20 2.04 31.74 -4.34
C ASP A 20 2.14 30.47 -5.20
N LEU A 21 1.26 30.36 -6.19
CA LEU A 21 1.25 29.23 -7.12
C LEU A 21 2.53 29.18 -7.99
N ALA A 22 3.07 30.33 -8.38
CA ALA A 22 4.28 30.40 -9.20
C ALA A 22 5.50 29.92 -8.41
N ASP A 23 5.61 30.28 -7.13
CA ASP A 23 6.64 29.79 -6.21
C ASP A 23 6.58 28.27 -6.05
N SER A 24 5.37 27.73 -5.91
CA SER A 24 5.14 26.27 -5.82
C SER A 24 5.60 25.54 -7.09
N ILE A 25 5.24 26.07 -8.26
CA ILE A 25 5.65 25.50 -9.56
C ILE A 25 7.17 25.58 -9.73
N LYS A 26 7.77 26.72 -9.38
CA LYS A 26 9.23 26.91 -9.44
C LYS A 26 9.95 25.91 -8.54
N ALA A 27 9.53 25.79 -7.29
CA ALA A 27 10.11 24.84 -6.34
C ALA A 27 9.96 23.38 -6.82
N LEU A 28 8.83 23.04 -7.45
CA LEU A 28 8.61 21.73 -8.04
C LEU A 28 9.52 21.47 -9.24
N ASN A 29 9.73 22.47 -10.11
CA ASN A 29 10.63 22.37 -11.26
C ASN A 29 12.09 22.21 -10.81
N ASP A 30 12.54 23.03 -9.86
CA ASP A 30 13.90 22.93 -9.30
C ASP A 30 14.12 21.57 -8.63
N LYS A 31 13.12 21.07 -7.90
CA LYS A 31 13.13 19.73 -7.30
C LYS A 31 13.14 18.63 -8.35
N LEU A 32 12.41 18.79 -9.46
CA LEU A 32 12.38 17.83 -10.56
C LEU A 32 13.75 17.72 -11.23
N LYS A 33 14.35 18.88 -11.56
CA LYS A 33 15.70 18.97 -12.13
C LYS A 33 16.74 18.34 -11.22
N ARG A 34 16.75 18.72 -9.93
CA ARG A 34 17.70 18.19 -8.94
C ARG A 34 17.57 16.69 -8.72
N ARG A 35 16.36 16.13 -8.87
CA ARG A 35 16.08 14.70 -8.68
C ARG A 35 16.28 13.85 -9.94
N HIS A 36 16.42 14.48 -11.10
CA HIS A 36 16.67 13.80 -12.38
C HIS A 36 17.85 14.43 -13.12
N PRO A 37 19.06 14.41 -12.53
CA PRO A 37 20.26 14.94 -13.19
C PRO A 37 20.58 14.19 -14.50
N HIS A 38 20.07 12.98 -14.68
CA HIS A 38 20.18 12.19 -15.91
C HIS A 38 19.23 12.61 -17.04
N ILE A 39 18.20 13.39 -16.74
CA ILE A 39 17.27 13.94 -17.74
C ILE A 39 17.60 15.41 -18.01
N PHE A 40 17.97 16.16 -16.97
CA PHE A 40 18.11 17.63 -17.03
C PHE A 40 19.56 18.13 -16.83
N GLY A 41 20.53 17.24 -16.66
CA GLY A 41 21.95 17.55 -16.50
C GLY A 41 22.84 16.61 -17.30
N ASP A 42 24.13 16.56 -16.98
CA ASP A 42 25.15 15.84 -17.77
C ASP A 42 25.44 14.39 -17.27
N GLU A 43 24.80 13.93 -16.19
CA GLU A 43 25.01 12.58 -15.65
C GLU A 43 24.36 11.51 -16.54
N ARG A 44 25.15 10.70 -17.25
CA ARG A 44 24.61 9.52 -17.92
C ARG A 44 24.47 8.37 -16.94
N VAL A 45 23.24 7.91 -16.75
CA VAL A 45 22.92 6.73 -15.94
C VAL A 45 22.30 5.68 -16.86
N ASP A 46 23.04 4.61 -17.13
CA ASP A 46 22.69 3.64 -18.18
C ASP A 46 21.58 2.65 -17.78
N THR A 47 21.13 2.64 -16.52
CA THR A 47 20.11 1.69 -16.02
C THR A 47 19.07 2.33 -15.11
N SER A 48 17.82 1.87 -15.25
CA SER A 48 16.67 2.32 -14.45
C SER A 48 16.82 2.06 -12.94
N SER A 49 17.55 1.00 -12.57
CA SER A 49 17.89 0.69 -11.17
C SER A 49 18.86 1.70 -10.56
N ALA A 50 19.87 2.13 -11.33
CA ALA A 50 20.82 3.16 -10.90
C ALA A 50 20.16 4.54 -10.78
N VAL A 51 19.22 4.88 -11.68
CA VAL A 51 18.39 6.09 -11.57
C VAL A 51 17.60 6.10 -10.27
N ARG A 52 16.96 4.99 -9.92
CA ARG A 52 16.14 4.87 -8.70
C ARG A 52 16.99 4.99 -7.43
N LYS A 53 18.18 4.39 -7.40
CA LYS A 53 19.14 4.53 -6.29
C LYS A 53 19.60 5.99 -6.12
N ASN A 54 19.98 6.66 -7.21
CA ASN A 54 20.41 8.07 -7.15
C ASN A 54 19.26 8.99 -6.67
N TRP A 55 18.04 8.74 -7.17
CA TRP A 55 16.84 9.46 -6.73
C TRP A 55 16.58 9.32 -5.22
N ASP A 56 16.71 8.10 -4.69
CA ASP A 56 16.51 7.85 -3.27
C ASP A 56 17.62 8.47 -2.40
N LEU A 57 18.87 8.49 -2.87
CA LEU A 57 19.98 9.19 -2.20
C LEU A 57 19.74 10.69 -2.10
N ILE A 58 19.29 11.32 -3.20
CA ILE A 58 18.95 12.75 -3.24
C ILE A 58 17.80 13.07 -2.27
N LYS A 59 16.77 12.21 -2.20
CA LYS A 59 15.68 12.35 -1.22
C LYS A 59 16.16 12.21 0.23
N GLN A 60 17.11 11.32 0.50
CA GLN A 60 17.66 11.16 1.85
C GLN A 60 18.46 12.38 2.27
N GLY A 61 19.26 12.97 1.37
CA GLY A 61 19.99 14.22 1.61
C GLY A 61 19.07 15.39 1.98
N GLU A 62 17.96 15.57 1.24
CA GLU A 62 16.95 16.59 1.55
C GLU A 62 16.32 16.43 2.94
N ARG A 63 16.08 15.18 3.37
CA ARG A 63 15.50 14.90 4.69
C ARG A 63 16.44 15.22 5.83
N ARG A 64 17.75 14.98 5.67
CA ARG A 64 18.77 15.30 6.68
C ARG A 64 18.84 16.80 6.96
N GLY A 65 18.66 17.65 5.95
CA GLY A 65 18.66 19.12 6.09
C GLY A 65 17.45 19.72 6.82
N ARG A 66 16.42 18.93 7.14
CA ARG A 66 15.17 19.38 7.79
C ARG A 66 14.98 18.89 9.23
N LYS A 67 15.95 18.18 9.82
CA LYS A 67 15.69 17.35 11.01
C LYS A 67 15.49 18.15 12.31
N LYS A 68 14.28 18.02 12.88
CA LYS A 68 13.97 18.05 14.32
C LYS A 68 13.92 16.63 14.95
N ASP A 69 13.93 15.57 14.15
CA ASP A 69 13.85 14.17 14.60
C ASP A 69 14.88 13.30 13.85
N SER A 70 15.74 12.61 14.62
CA SER A 70 16.84 11.78 14.13
C SER A 70 16.39 10.38 13.74
N SER A 71 15.19 9.93 14.11
CA SER A 71 14.66 8.59 13.87
C SER A 71 14.73 8.15 12.40
N LEU A 72 15.00 6.86 12.16
CA LEU A 72 14.92 6.24 10.83
C LEU A 72 13.52 6.41 10.21
N PHE A 73 12.49 6.39 11.06
CA PHE A 73 11.09 6.48 10.67
C PHE A 73 10.56 7.93 10.64
N ALA A 74 11.40 8.93 10.92
CA ALA A 74 11.01 10.35 10.88
C ALA A 74 10.38 10.75 9.53
N GLY A 75 9.18 11.34 9.57
CA GLY A 75 8.45 11.78 8.38
C GLY A 75 7.66 10.70 7.64
N ILE A 76 7.34 9.56 8.29
CA ILE A 76 6.17 8.74 7.88
C ILE A 76 4.93 9.44 8.46
N PRO A 77 3.99 9.94 7.64
CA PRO A 77 2.78 10.56 8.15
C PRO A 77 1.94 9.57 8.98
N PRO A 78 1.38 9.99 10.13
CA PRO A 78 0.55 9.12 10.96
C PRO A 78 -0.79 8.76 10.30
N SER A 79 -1.27 9.60 9.38
CA SER A 79 -2.55 9.45 8.68
C SER A 79 -2.51 8.49 7.49
N LEU A 80 -1.39 7.81 7.23
CA LEU A 80 -1.31 6.84 6.15
C LEU A 80 -2.14 5.59 6.49
N PRO A 81 -2.79 4.97 5.49
CA PRO A 81 -3.37 3.64 5.64
C PRO A 81 -2.34 2.64 6.17
N ALA A 82 -2.77 1.70 7.00
CA ALA A 82 -1.89 0.78 7.73
C ALA A 82 -0.95 -0.01 6.81
N LEU A 83 -1.45 -0.54 5.68
CA LEU A 83 -0.63 -1.31 4.72
C LEU A 83 0.43 -0.42 4.04
N VAL A 84 0.05 0.80 3.64
CA VAL A 84 0.99 1.78 3.07
C VAL A 84 2.05 2.19 4.10
N LYS A 85 1.64 2.40 5.35
CA LYS A 85 2.53 2.74 6.46
C LYS A 85 3.52 1.61 6.74
N SER A 86 3.04 0.37 6.85
CA SER A 86 3.85 -0.83 7.03
C SER A 86 4.92 -0.98 5.95
N ARG A 87 4.52 -0.82 4.67
CA ARG A 87 5.48 -0.82 3.55
C ARG A 87 6.55 0.25 3.69
N GLN A 88 6.19 1.48 4.06
CA GLN A 88 7.17 2.55 4.26
C GLN A 88 8.14 2.30 5.41
N ILE A 89 7.69 1.62 6.48
CA ILE A 89 8.55 1.21 7.59
C ILE A 89 9.58 0.19 7.07
N GLN A 90 9.12 -0.83 6.36
CA GLN A 90 9.97 -1.89 5.80
C GLN A 90 10.95 -1.35 4.74
N ASP A 91 10.50 -0.47 3.84
CA ASP A 91 11.36 0.21 2.85
C ASP A 91 12.49 1.03 3.51
N ARG A 92 12.27 1.54 4.73
CA ARG A 92 13.28 2.29 5.48
C ARG A 92 14.22 1.37 6.25
N ALA A 93 13.71 0.29 6.82
CA ALA A 93 14.53 -0.75 7.44
C ALA A 93 15.48 -1.38 6.42
N ALA A 94 14.98 -1.67 5.22
CA ALA A 94 15.79 -2.20 4.12
C ALA A 94 16.95 -1.29 3.71
N LYS A 95 16.77 0.04 3.80
CA LYS A 95 17.81 1.02 3.47
C LYS A 95 19.01 1.00 4.41
N VAL A 96 18.86 0.47 5.62
CA VAL A 96 19.96 0.28 6.57
C VAL A 96 20.52 -1.15 6.57
N GLY A 97 20.09 -1.97 5.60
CA GLY A 97 20.52 -3.36 5.46
C GLY A 97 19.71 -4.36 6.27
N PHE A 98 18.60 -3.94 6.90
CA PHE A 98 17.67 -4.84 7.57
C PHE A 98 16.62 -5.35 6.57
N ASP A 99 17.04 -6.27 5.69
CA ASP A 99 16.19 -6.92 4.70
C ASP A 99 16.75 -8.29 4.29
N TRP A 100 15.89 -9.12 3.71
CA TRP A 100 16.27 -10.38 3.09
C TRP A 100 16.87 -10.17 1.70
N GLU A 101 17.63 -11.15 1.22
CA GLU A 101 18.26 -11.10 -0.10
C GLU A 101 17.21 -11.06 -1.23
N GLU A 102 17.46 -10.21 -2.23
CA GLU A 102 16.53 -10.06 -3.36
C GLU A 102 16.48 -11.35 -4.19
N GLY A 103 15.28 -11.92 -4.35
CA GLY A 103 15.04 -13.12 -5.15
C GLY A 103 14.94 -14.42 -4.35
N ASP A 104 15.30 -14.43 -3.07
CA ASP A 104 15.01 -15.56 -2.19
C ASP A 104 13.70 -15.35 -1.44
N LEU A 105 12.63 -15.95 -1.95
CA LEU A 105 11.30 -15.88 -1.33
C LEU A 105 11.10 -16.85 -0.18
N LYS A 106 11.99 -17.84 -0.01
CA LYS A 106 11.77 -18.92 0.96
C LYS A 106 11.75 -18.40 2.40
N PRO A 107 12.72 -17.59 2.87
CA PRO A 107 12.69 -17.01 4.21
C PRO A 107 11.45 -16.15 4.47
N LEU A 108 10.95 -15.45 3.44
CA LEU A 108 9.74 -14.63 3.57
C LEU A 108 8.47 -15.48 3.71
N MET A 109 8.38 -16.56 2.93
CA MET A 109 7.27 -17.52 3.04
C MET A 109 7.30 -18.27 4.37
N ASP A 110 8.50 -18.69 4.81
CA ASP A 110 8.69 -19.34 6.11
C ASP A 110 8.28 -18.38 7.24
N LYS A 111 8.61 -17.09 7.14
CA LYS A 111 8.16 -16.08 8.12
C LYS A 111 6.64 -15.92 8.13
N VAL A 112 5.98 -15.84 6.97
CA VAL A 112 4.51 -15.78 6.91
C VAL A 112 3.88 -17.04 7.55
N GLN A 113 4.47 -18.21 7.36
CA GLN A 113 3.98 -19.45 7.99
C GLN A 113 4.20 -19.46 9.50
N GLU A 114 5.30 -18.89 9.98
CA GLU A 114 5.58 -18.69 11.40
C GLU A 114 4.48 -17.83 12.07
N GLU A 115 4.18 -16.63 11.52
CA GLU A 115 3.15 -15.74 12.07
C GLU A 115 1.76 -16.41 12.09
N ILE A 116 1.42 -17.16 11.03
CA ILE A 116 0.15 -17.91 10.98
C ILE A 116 0.10 -18.98 12.08
N LYS A 117 1.24 -19.60 12.41
CA LYS A 117 1.31 -20.58 13.48
C LYS A 117 1.15 -19.91 14.85
N GLU A 118 1.84 -18.80 15.09
CA GLU A 118 1.73 -18.02 16.33
C GLU A 118 0.30 -17.51 16.54
N LEU A 119 -0.36 -17.04 15.47
CA LEU A 119 -1.79 -16.70 15.49
C LEU A 119 -2.68 -17.90 15.86
N ASN A 120 -2.42 -19.09 15.31
CA ASN A 120 -3.20 -20.28 15.68
C ASN A 120 -3.00 -20.67 17.15
N ASP A 121 -1.77 -20.56 17.65
CA ASP A 121 -1.44 -20.84 19.06
C ASP A 121 -2.13 -19.82 19.99
N ALA A 122 -2.18 -18.54 19.60
CA ALA A 122 -2.90 -17.48 20.32
C ALA A 122 -4.42 -17.71 20.34
N VAL A 123 -5.00 -18.15 19.22
CA VAL A 123 -6.42 -18.51 19.15
C VAL A 123 -6.72 -19.70 20.05
N ALA A 124 -5.83 -20.70 20.09
CA ALA A 124 -6.00 -21.88 20.94
C ALA A 124 -5.90 -21.57 22.44
N SER A 125 -5.13 -20.54 22.83
CA SER A 125 -5.03 -20.08 24.21
C SER A 125 -6.16 -19.13 24.65
N CYS A 126 -7.02 -18.70 23.72
CA CYS A 126 -8.09 -17.72 23.94
C CYS A 126 -7.58 -16.38 24.52
N ASP A 127 -6.34 -16.00 24.22
CA ASP A 127 -5.75 -14.74 24.64
C ASP A 127 -6.08 -13.63 23.63
N SER A 128 -7.05 -12.78 23.96
CA SER A 128 -7.54 -11.74 23.04
C SER A 128 -6.47 -10.75 22.63
N ASP A 129 -5.58 -10.39 23.57
CA ASP A 129 -4.57 -9.36 23.32
C ASP A 129 -3.48 -9.96 22.41
N ASN A 130 -3.08 -11.20 22.67
CA ASN A 130 -2.14 -11.91 21.82
C ASN A 130 -2.72 -12.14 20.41
N ILE A 131 -4.00 -12.50 20.29
CA ILE A 131 -4.65 -12.66 18.97
C ILE A 131 -4.56 -11.38 18.13
N GLU A 132 -4.78 -10.20 18.73
CA GLU A 132 -4.69 -8.93 18.01
C GLU A 132 -3.26 -8.63 17.54
N GLU A 133 -2.26 -8.90 18.39
CA GLU A 133 -0.84 -8.77 18.06
C GLU A 133 -0.45 -9.66 16.88
N GLU A 134 -0.77 -10.96 16.95
CA GLU A 134 -0.41 -11.94 15.92
C GLU A 134 -1.13 -11.71 14.58
N ILE A 135 -2.37 -11.19 14.60
CA ILE A 135 -3.05 -10.71 13.38
C ILE A 135 -2.26 -9.56 12.74
N GLY A 136 -1.80 -8.61 13.57
CA GLY A 136 -0.98 -7.48 13.15
C GLY A 136 0.31 -7.94 12.47
N ASP A 137 1.02 -8.87 13.09
CA ASP A 137 2.29 -9.38 12.58
C ASP A 137 2.11 -10.24 11.32
N THR A 138 1.02 -11.00 11.24
CA THR A 138 0.62 -11.67 9.98
C THR A 138 0.44 -10.67 8.84
N PHE A 139 -0.25 -9.55 9.06
CA PHE A 139 -0.36 -8.50 8.04
C PHE A 139 1.00 -7.87 7.72
N PHE A 140 1.85 -7.66 8.71
CA PHE A 140 3.18 -7.10 8.52
C PHE A 140 4.06 -8.01 7.65
N ALA A 141 4.06 -9.31 7.92
CA ALA A 141 4.77 -10.32 7.13
C ALA A 141 4.24 -10.40 5.70
N LEU A 142 2.92 -10.36 5.50
CA LEU A 142 2.30 -10.33 4.16
C LEU A 142 2.67 -9.06 3.37
N VAL A 143 2.73 -7.90 4.03
CA VAL A 143 3.21 -6.66 3.39
C VAL A 143 4.67 -6.82 2.97
N ASN A 144 5.51 -7.45 3.80
CA ASN A 144 6.91 -7.68 3.49
C ASN A 144 7.08 -8.61 2.28
N LEU A 145 6.32 -9.71 2.24
CA LEU A 145 6.27 -10.61 1.09
C LEU A 145 5.81 -9.86 -0.17
N SER A 146 4.76 -9.04 -0.08
CA SER A 146 4.25 -8.27 -1.21
C SER A 146 5.31 -7.30 -1.77
N ARG A 147 6.11 -6.68 -0.89
CA ARG A 147 7.18 -5.76 -1.24
C ARG A 147 8.27 -6.46 -2.07
N HIS A 148 8.69 -7.65 -1.65
CA HIS A 148 9.65 -8.49 -2.38
C HIS A 148 9.09 -9.02 -3.71
N LEU A 149 7.79 -9.34 -3.77
CA LEU A 149 7.08 -9.67 -5.01
C LEU A 149 6.81 -8.46 -5.92
N ARG A 150 7.21 -7.25 -5.51
CA ARG A 150 6.97 -5.98 -6.22
C ARG A 150 5.48 -5.70 -6.46
N VAL A 151 4.64 -6.16 -5.52
CA VAL A 151 3.20 -5.95 -5.49
C VAL A 151 2.85 -4.90 -4.43
N GLU A 152 1.93 -3.98 -4.73
CA GLU A 152 1.44 -3.00 -3.76
C GLU A 152 0.32 -3.61 -2.89
N ALA A 153 0.62 -3.93 -1.62
CA ALA A 153 -0.34 -4.55 -0.69
C ALA A 153 -1.69 -3.83 -0.62
N GLU A 154 -1.68 -2.50 -0.46
CA GLU A 154 -2.89 -1.68 -0.39
C GLU A 154 -3.77 -1.84 -1.64
N PHE A 155 -3.18 -1.71 -2.83
CA PHE A 155 -3.93 -1.85 -4.09
C PHE A 155 -4.39 -3.29 -4.33
N SER A 156 -3.61 -4.29 -3.91
CA SER A 156 -4.00 -5.70 -3.99
C SER A 156 -5.22 -6.00 -3.12
N LEU A 157 -5.26 -5.47 -1.90
CA LEU A 157 -6.42 -5.61 -1.02
C LEU A 157 -7.64 -4.86 -1.59
N GLN A 158 -7.47 -3.62 -2.06
CA GLN A 158 -8.56 -2.87 -2.70
C GLN A 158 -9.13 -3.61 -3.92
N ARG A 159 -8.29 -4.28 -4.72
CA ARG A 159 -8.73 -5.13 -5.83
C ARG A 159 -9.50 -6.35 -5.35
N ALA A 160 -9.05 -6.98 -4.25
CA ALA A 160 -9.77 -8.11 -3.65
C ALA A 160 -11.16 -7.69 -3.14
N ASN A 161 -11.26 -6.54 -2.46
CA ASN A 161 -12.51 -5.98 -1.95
C ASN A 161 -13.49 -5.71 -3.10
N ARG A 162 -13.05 -5.03 -4.16
CA ARG A 162 -13.89 -4.76 -5.34
C ARG A 162 -14.42 -6.04 -5.98
N LYS A 163 -13.54 -7.05 -6.13
CA LYS A 163 -13.92 -8.36 -6.66
C LYS A 163 -14.97 -9.05 -5.77
N PHE A 164 -14.86 -8.90 -4.46
CA PHE A 164 -15.86 -9.41 -3.52
C PHE A 164 -17.19 -8.68 -3.69
N GLU A 165 -17.19 -7.36 -3.69
CA GLU A 165 -18.38 -6.53 -3.90
C GLU A 165 -19.09 -6.84 -5.22
N GLU A 166 -18.34 -6.97 -6.31
CA GLU A 166 -18.90 -7.29 -7.63
C GLU A 166 -19.57 -8.67 -7.67
N ARG A 167 -19.01 -9.66 -6.96
CA ARG A 167 -19.61 -11.00 -6.85
C ARG A 167 -20.83 -10.97 -5.95
N PHE A 168 -20.77 -10.21 -4.85
CA PHE A 168 -21.87 -10.12 -3.92
C PHE A 168 -23.08 -9.41 -4.55
N ARG A 169 -22.86 -8.34 -5.34
CA ARG A 169 -23.93 -7.69 -6.13
C ARG A 169 -24.66 -8.63 -7.07
N PHE A 170 -23.94 -9.58 -7.68
CA PHE A 170 -24.58 -10.59 -8.52
C PHE A 170 -25.50 -11.51 -7.70
N ILE A 171 -25.10 -11.86 -6.47
CA ILE A 171 -25.97 -12.62 -5.55
C ILE A 171 -27.18 -11.77 -5.15
N GLU A 172 -26.99 -10.49 -4.85
CA GLU A 172 -28.07 -9.55 -4.53
C GLU A 172 -29.12 -9.50 -5.66
N GLU A 173 -28.69 -9.41 -6.92
CA GLU A 173 -29.60 -9.43 -8.07
C GLU A 173 -30.39 -10.74 -8.18
N ILE A 174 -29.79 -11.89 -7.86
CA ILE A 174 -30.48 -13.19 -7.88
C ILE A 174 -31.50 -13.29 -6.75
N VAL A 175 -31.10 -12.87 -5.54
CA VAL A 175 -31.98 -12.88 -4.37
C VAL A 175 -33.17 -11.95 -4.61
N GLU A 176 -32.94 -10.74 -5.12
CA GLU A 176 -34.01 -9.80 -5.45
C GLU A 176 -34.98 -10.36 -6.50
N ARG A 177 -34.46 -10.97 -7.58
CA ARG A 177 -35.29 -11.61 -8.62
C ARG A 177 -36.09 -12.81 -8.11
N SER A 178 -35.59 -13.51 -7.09
CA SER A 178 -36.29 -14.66 -6.51
C SER A 178 -37.51 -14.25 -5.67
N GLY A 179 -37.55 -13.00 -5.18
CA GLY A 179 -38.55 -12.53 -4.23
C GLY A 179 -38.47 -13.14 -2.82
N ARG A 180 -37.49 -14.01 -2.54
CA ARG A 180 -37.23 -14.57 -1.19
C ARG A 180 -36.38 -13.59 -0.37
N PRO A 181 -36.66 -13.41 0.94
CA PRO A 181 -35.79 -12.64 1.81
C PRO A 181 -34.47 -13.38 2.09
N TRP A 182 -33.41 -12.64 2.41
CA TRP A 182 -32.09 -13.20 2.74
C TRP A 182 -32.11 -14.23 3.87
N SER A 183 -33.01 -14.08 4.85
CA SER A 183 -33.17 -15.02 5.98
C SER A 183 -33.54 -16.43 5.55
N ASP A 184 -34.11 -16.59 4.37
CA ASP A 184 -34.60 -17.87 3.87
C ASP A 184 -33.53 -18.64 3.10
N TYR A 185 -32.35 -18.03 2.88
CA TYR A 185 -31.23 -18.67 2.21
C TYR A 185 -30.33 -19.37 3.23
N SER A 186 -30.04 -20.65 3.00
CA SER A 186 -29.00 -21.35 3.75
C SER A 186 -27.59 -20.91 3.30
N LEU A 187 -26.58 -21.15 4.14
CA LEU A 187 -25.20 -20.87 3.77
C LEU A 187 -24.80 -21.66 2.52
N GLU A 188 -25.23 -22.92 2.41
CA GLU A 188 -24.96 -23.77 1.25
C GLU A 188 -25.61 -23.20 -0.03
N GLU A 189 -26.84 -22.67 0.05
CA GLU A 189 -27.47 -21.99 -1.08
C GLU A 189 -26.68 -20.74 -1.50
N LEU A 190 -26.22 -19.93 -0.54
CA LEU A 190 -25.40 -18.75 -0.81
C LEU A 190 -24.03 -19.10 -1.40
N GLU A 191 -23.40 -20.20 -0.95
CA GLU A 191 -22.16 -20.71 -1.51
C GLU A 191 -22.32 -21.15 -2.97
N ILE A 192 -23.43 -21.80 -3.31
CA ILE A 192 -23.76 -22.15 -4.71
C ILE A 192 -23.92 -20.89 -5.56
N LEU A 193 -24.64 -19.88 -5.06
CA LEU A 193 -24.79 -18.58 -5.75
C LEU A 193 -23.45 -17.87 -5.94
N TRP A 194 -22.57 -17.94 -4.93
CA TRP A 194 -21.22 -17.39 -4.99
C TRP A 194 -20.35 -18.08 -6.03
N ASP A 195 -20.41 -19.41 -6.12
CA ASP A 195 -19.67 -20.15 -7.15
C ASP A 195 -20.21 -19.89 -8.56
N ASN A 196 -21.51 -19.68 -8.72
CA ASN A 196 -22.09 -19.20 -9.98
C ASN A 196 -21.58 -17.79 -10.33
N ALA A 197 -21.52 -16.87 -9.36
CA ALA A 197 -20.98 -15.52 -9.55
C ALA A 197 -19.50 -15.55 -10.00
N LYS A 198 -18.70 -16.47 -9.43
CA LYS A 198 -17.29 -16.67 -9.86
C LYS A 198 -17.20 -17.08 -11.33
N ARG A 199 -18.05 -18.02 -11.78
CA ARG A 199 -18.04 -18.54 -13.16
C ARG A 199 -18.46 -17.47 -14.16
N GLU A 200 -19.52 -16.71 -13.87
CA GLU A 200 -20.01 -15.66 -14.75
C GLU A 200 -18.98 -14.54 -14.95
N LYS A 201 -18.34 -14.10 -13.86
CA LYS A 201 -17.28 -13.07 -13.92
C LYS A 201 -15.96 -13.57 -14.52
N ALA A 202 -15.72 -14.89 -14.52
CA ALA A 202 -14.59 -15.48 -15.23
C ALA A 202 -14.85 -15.51 -16.74
N ALA A 203 -16.08 -15.81 -17.16
CA ALA A 203 -16.49 -15.83 -18.56
C ALA A 203 -16.56 -14.42 -19.19
N GLY A 204 -16.99 -13.39 -18.45
CA GLY A 204 -17.04 -12.01 -18.95
C GLY A 204 -15.68 -11.27 -19.01
N ASN A 205 -14.60 -11.88 -18.53
CA ASN A 205 -13.23 -11.33 -18.58
C ASN A 205 -12.34 -12.03 -19.64
N ALA A 206 -12.90 -12.97 -20.40
CA ALA A 206 -12.26 -13.66 -21.53
C ALA A 206 -12.69 -13.03 -22.85
#